data_AF-A0AAJ7J583-F1
#
_entry.id   AF-A0AAJ7J583-F1
#
_cell.length_a   1.000
_cell.length_b   1.000
_cell.length_c   1.000
_cell.angle_alpha   90.00
_cell.angle_beta   90.00
_cell.angle_gamma   90.00
#
_symmetry.space_group_name_H-M   'P 1'
#
loop_
_entity.id
_entity.type
_entity.pdbx_description
1 polymer ?
#
loop_
_entity_poly.entity_id
_entity_poly.type
_entity_poly.pdbx_seq_one_letter_code
_entity_poly.pdbx_strand_id
1 'polypeptide(L)' 'MDDETLNRLAVEALLEEAKLGAKRAEIMGPSGWIKPKESVNKRFLHSTLRNVVLSNKYQLKRRNERQLHKAKDALK' A
#
# COMPACT_ATOMS: atom_id res chain seq x y z
N MET A 1 -21.50 11.75 19.96
CA MET A 1 -20.96 13.12 20.00
C MET A 1 -22.10 14.04 19.61
N ASP A 2 -22.22 15.16 20.31
CA ASP A 2 -23.08 16.29 20.01
C ASP A 2 -22.55 17.09 18.82
N ASP A 3 -23.45 17.73 18.08
CA ASP A 3 -23.13 18.46 16.85
C ASP A 3 -22.23 19.68 17.12
N GLU A 4 -22.36 20.31 18.29
CA GLU A 4 -21.51 21.44 18.69
C GLU A 4 -20.06 20.99 18.86
N THR A 5 -19.82 19.89 19.57
CA THR A 5 -18.49 19.30 19.70
C THR A 5 -17.92 18.89 18.34
N LEU A 6 -18.74 18.31 17.44
CA LEU A 6 -18.28 17.94 16.11
C LEU A 6 -17.84 19.15 15.28
N ASN A 7 -18.60 20.25 15.35
CA ASN A 7 -18.27 21.50 14.67
C ASN A 7 -16.98 22.12 15.23
N ARG A 8 -16.81 22.11 16.56
CA ARG A 8 -15.57 22.60 17.18
C ARG A 8 -14.35 21.81 16.71
N LEU A 9 -14.42 20.48 16.71
CA LEU A 9 -13.35 19.60 16.23
C LEU A 9 -13.04 19.82 14.74
N ALA A 10 -14.07 20.04 13.91
CA ALA A 10 -13.89 20.32 12.49
C ALA A 10 -13.14 21.65 12.26
N VAL A 11 -13.53 22.71 12.98
CA VAL A 11 -12.86 24.02 12.90
C VAL A 11 -11.40 23.92 13.34
N GLU A 12 -11.14 23.22 14.45
CA GLU A 12 -9.79 23.00 14.97
C GLU A 12 -8.93 22.26 13.94
N ALA A 13 -9.44 21.17 13.35
CA ALA A 13 -8.73 20.39 12.34
C ALA A 13 -8.37 21.22 11.08
N LEU A 14 -9.28 22.09 10.62
CA LEU A 14 -9.01 22.98 9.49
C LEU A 14 -7.88 23.98 9.80
N LEU A 15 -7.88 24.57 10.99
CA LEU A 15 -6.83 25.51 11.42
C LEU A 15 -5.48 24.81 11.57
N GLU A 16 -5.45 23.59 12.08
CA GLU A 16 -4.23 22.80 12.20
C GLU A 16 -3.65 22.42 10.82
N GLU A 17 -4.47 21.93 9.88
CA GLU A 17 -3.98 21.60 8.53
C GLU A 17 -3.49 22.86 7.80
N ALA A 18 -4.13 24.01 7.98
CA ALA A 18 -3.65 25.29 7.42
C ALA A 18 -2.27 25.68 7.96
N LYS A 19 -2.04 25.54 9.28
CA LYS A 19 -0.72 25.78 9.89
C LYS A 19 0.35 24.82 9.35
N LEU A 20 0.00 23.54 9.16
CA LEU A 20 0.91 22.55 8.59
C LEU A 20 1.22 22.85 7.12
N GLY A 21 0.21 23.23 6.33
CA GLY A 21 0.36 23.64 4.94
C GLY A 21 1.28 24.84 4.79
N ALA A 22 1.12 25.86 5.65
CA ALA A 22 1.99 27.03 5.68
C ALA A 22 3.46 26.65 5.97
N LYS A 23 3.71 25.82 6.99
CA LYS A 23 5.06 25.31 7.30
C LYS A 23 5.69 24.53 6.14
N ARG A 24 4.90 23.69 5.47
CA ARG A 24 5.37 22.98 4.26
C ARG A 24 5.71 23.96 3.14
N ALA A 25 4.89 24.98 2.94
CA ALA A 25 5.08 25.97 1.89
C ALA A 25 6.30 26.88 2.14
N GLU A 26 6.63 27.14 3.41
CA GLU A 26 7.87 27.82 3.78
C GLU A 26 9.12 27.02 3.33
N ILE A 27 9.06 25.70 3.41
CA ILE A 27 10.17 24.80 3.02
C ILE A 27 10.21 24.52 1.52
N MET A 28 9.06 24.22 0.90
CA MET A 28 8.94 23.71 -0.47
C MET A 28 8.39 24.75 -1.47
N GLY A 29 8.14 25.98 -1.03
CA GLY A 29 7.47 27.02 -1.81
C GLY A 29 5.98 26.73 -2.02
N PRO A 30 5.33 27.34 -3.03
CA PRO A 30 3.89 27.21 -3.26
C PRO A 30 3.38 25.76 -3.36
N SER A 31 4.24 24.82 -3.73
CA SER A 31 3.91 23.39 -3.81
C SER A 31 3.58 22.76 -2.45
N GLY A 32 4.10 23.32 -1.34
CA GLY A 32 3.90 22.79 0.01
C GLY A 32 2.48 22.94 0.57
N TRP A 33 1.65 23.78 -0.07
CA TRP A 33 0.21 23.87 0.22
C TRP A 33 -0.54 22.60 -0.17
N ILE A 34 -0.06 21.86 -1.17
CA ILE A 34 -0.67 20.62 -1.61
C ILE A 34 -0.35 19.54 -0.59
N LYS A 35 -1.39 18.96 0.02
CA LYS A 35 -1.23 17.83 0.93
C LYS A 35 -0.53 16.68 0.21
N PRO A 36 0.57 16.13 0.78
CA PRO A 36 1.21 14.95 0.22
C PRO A 36 0.20 13.82 0.12
N LYS A 37 0.01 13.27 -1.08
CA LYS A 37 -0.81 12.09 -1.25
C LYS A 37 -0.12 10.93 -0.55
N GLU A 38 -0.88 10.13 0.19
CA GLU A 38 -0.39 8.86 0.68
C GLU A 38 0.12 8.05 -0.52
N SER A 39 1.44 7.85 -0.55
CA SER A 39 2.09 7.15 -1.65
C SER A 39 2.64 5.84 -1.11
N VAL A 40 2.37 4.76 -1.81
CA VAL A 40 2.96 3.46 -1.51
C VAL A 40 4.39 3.41 -2.02
N ASN A 41 5.27 2.70 -1.31
CA ASN A 41 6.61 2.45 -1.79
C ASN A 41 6.56 1.61 -3.07
N LYS A 42 6.75 2.26 -4.22
CA LYS A 42 6.66 1.63 -5.55
C LYS A 42 7.63 0.46 -5.72
N ARG A 43 8.83 0.54 -5.12
CA ARG A 43 9.82 -0.54 -5.17
C ARG A 43 9.33 -1.76 -4.40
N PHE A 44 8.81 -1.55 -3.19
CA PHE A 44 8.24 -2.61 -2.37
C PHE A 44 7.04 -3.28 -3.03
N LEU A 45 6.10 -2.48 -3.58
CA LEU A 45 4.93 -3.01 -4.27
C LEU A 45 5.35 -3.89 -5.46
N HIS A 46 6.25 -3.37 -6.31
CA HIS A 46 6.73 -4.09 -7.48
C HIS A 46 7.48 -5.38 -7.09
N SER A 47 8.37 -5.35 -6.10
CA SER A 47 9.07 -6.55 -5.64
C SER A 47 8.11 -7.59 -5.07
N THR A 48 7.11 -7.15 -4.31
CA THR A 48 6.11 -8.03 -3.69
C THR A 48 5.30 -8.75 -4.76
N LEU A 49 4.73 -8.00 -5.72
CA LEU A 49 3.97 -8.58 -6.83
C LEU A 49 4.82 -9.57 -7.65
N ARG A 50 6.05 -9.20 -8.00
CA ARG A 50 6.97 -10.08 -8.73
C ARG A 50 7.23 -11.39 -7.97
N ASN A 51 7.55 -11.31 -6.68
CA ASN A 51 7.87 -12.48 -5.86
C ASN A 51 6.66 -13.39 -5.66
N VAL A 52 5.47 -12.83 -5.47
CA VAL A 52 4.22 -13.62 -5.39
C VAL A 52 3.99 -14.41 -6.67
N VAL A 53 4.11 -13.77 -7.84
CA VAL A 53 3.95 -14.45 -9.14
C VAL A 53 4.97 -15.57 -9.31
N LEU A 54 6.25 -15.34 -8.97
CA LEU A 54 7.30 -16.34 -9.07
C LEU A 54 7.07 -17.52 -8.12
N SER A 55 6.69 -17.23 -6.86
CA SER A 55 6.36 -18.24 -5.86
C SER A 55 5.21 -19.12 -6.32
N ASN A 56 4.14 -18.53 -6.85
CA ASN A 56 2.99 -19.27 -7.36
C ASN A 56 3.37 -20.19 -8.53
N LYS A 57 4.19 -19.71 -9.47
CA LYS A 57 4.70 -20.51 -10.59
C LYS A 57 5.55 -21.69 -10.10
N TYR A 58 6.43 -21.46 -9.12
CA TYR A 58 7.27 -22.50 -8.54
C TYR A 58 6.44 -23.58 -7.84
N GLN A 59 5.43 -23.18 -7.06
CA GLN A 59 4.55 -24.13 -6.37
C GLN A 59 3.70 -24.94 -7.34
N LEU A 60 3.22 -24.33 -8.43
CA LEU A 60 2.47 -25.03 -9.48
C LEU A 60 3.35 -26.08 -10.16
N LYS A 61 4.59 -25.72 -10.55
CA LYS A 61 5.55 -26.65 -11.17
C LYS A 61 5.81 -27.86 -10.26
N ARG A 62 6.11 -27.60 -8.99
CA ARG A 62 6.31 -28.66 -7.98
C ARG A 62 5.10 -29.57 -7.80
N ARG A 63 3.89 -29.01 -7.81
CA ARG A 63 2.66 -29.80 -7.71
C ARG A 63 2.52 -30.73 -8.90
N ASN A 64 2.76 -30.23 -10.11
CA ASN A 64 2.67 -31.01 -11.34
C ASN A 64 3.73 -32.13 -11.38
N GLU A 65 4.97 -31.84 -10.97
CA GLU A 65 6.05 -32.84 -10.86
C GLU A 65 5.68 -33.97 -9.89
N ARG A 66 5.11 -33.63 -8.73
CA ARG A 66 4.62 -34.62 -7.75
C ARG A 66 3.48 -35.47 -8.31
N GLN A 67 2.55 -34.88 -9.04
CA GLN A 67 1.46 -35.62 -9.69
C GLN A 67 1.99 -36.58 -10.76
N LEU A 68 2.96 -36.13 -11.58
CA LEU A 68 3.59 -36.96 -12.58
C LEU A 68 4.32 -38.16 -11.95
N HIS A 69 5.06 -37.95 -10.86
CA HIS A 69 5.73 -39.05 -10.15
C HIS A 69 4.72 -40.06 -9.61
N LYS A 70 3.65 -39.59 -8.95
CA LYS A 70 2.59 -40.44 -8.43
C LYS A 70 1.89 -41.24 -9.53
N ALA A 71 1.66 -40.64 -10.69
CA ALA A 71 1.07 -41.33 -11.84
C ALA A 71 1.99 -42.42 -12.41
N LYS A 72 3.30 -42.18 -12.45
CA LYS A 72 4.29 -43.19 -12.87
C LYS A 72 4.36 -44.36 -11.91
N ASP A 73 4.30 -44.10 -10.61
CA ASP A 73 4.34 -45.15 -9.58
C ASP A 73 3.07 -46.02 -9.63
N ALA A 74 1.92 -45.44 -9.99
CA ALA A 74 0.66 -46.17 -10.13
C ALA A 74 0.55 -47.04 -11.40
N LEU A 75 1.44 -46.82 -12.38
CA LEU A 75 1.47 -47.53 -13.66
C LEU A 75 2.43 -48.73 -13.65
N LYS A 76 3.11 -48.95 -12.53
CA LYS A 76 4.15 -49.96 -12.32
C LYS A 76 3.64 -51.04 -11.37
#